data_AF-A0A2A8HVR9-F1
#
_entry.id   AF-A0A2A8HVR9-F1
#
_cell.length_a   1.000
_cell.length_b   1.000
_cell.length_c   1.000
_cell.angle_alpha   90.00
_cell.angle_beta   90.00
_cell.angle_gamma   90.00
#
_symmetry.space_group_name_H-M   'P 1'
#
loop_
_entity.id
_entity.type
_entity.pdbx_description
1 polymer ?
#
loop_
_entity_poly.entity_id
_entity_poly.type
_entity_poly.pdbx_seq_one_letter_code
_entity_poly.pdbx_strand_id
1 'polypeptide(L)'
;MHGSAKPEFSDKARFLTARQDHGLWFGLFLCFAACMPVLVSWAPQMTDYPSHLAGFKIMLDHGHDPWLARYYNFAWHWTGNLGAELLMVPLTGLFGLELAGRLIAGLIPFLTGLSILTVAKVLRGRIGVGALLAFAMIWSPSLLLGFLNFSLSLAMALFAFAGWVALEGRRWRPAVFIPVGFAVWLCHVSGWGVLGIMVFGYEWHRRRNWTAFLAPWPLFFPMLPMLAGMGSNTKMGYGKYVFEYKWMILYKAMRSHFQAVDIASLIAVVGVLGWALWKRRIDGRLGWAALIVLLLSMAMPRNIFGGDYADYRLVTTALLLFCLAIDWPVPRWGLALAAALFLGRIAVTTTVWYQDGQTSQRMLGALAYVPEGARVATAVAIPRRQWRFGPFEHLGSYAVVRRSAKENSNFALPDVHMLSMRDTRFWFADPMQRVMYSPGQKIDLRKFRPARHADYLWFMGTVRPVALPDGARILYSTPNSFLARLANRGEER
;
A
#
# COMPACT_ATOMS: atom_id res chain seq x y z
N MET A 1 43.69 48.71 27.76
CA MET A 1 43.31 48.61 26.33
C MET A 1 43.04 47.14 26.00
N HIS A 2 41.78 46.71 26.05
CA HIS A 2 41.36 45.36 25.66
C HIS A 2 40.42 45.49 24.46
N GLY A 3 40.92 45.13 23.27
CA GLY A 3 40.14 45.11 22.04
C GLY A 3 39.21 43.90 22.03
N SER A 4 37.90 44.16 22.08
CA SER A 4 36.88 43.14 21.80
C SER A 4 36.67 43.05 20.30
N ALA A 5 37.15 41.97 19.68
CA ALA A 5 36.80 41.62 18.31
C ALA A 5 35.40 40.99 18.32
N LYS A 6 34.40 41.71 17.81
CA LYS A 6 33.11 41.11 17.45
C LYS A 6 33.34 40.13 16.29
N PRO A 7 32.76 38.92 16.31
CA PRO A 7 32.81 38.06 15.14
C PRO A 7 31.90 38.67 14.06
N GLU A 8 32.50 39.07 12.93
CA GLU A 8 31.76 39.36 11.71
C GLU A 8 31.02 38.09 11.28
N PHE A 9 29.71 38.07 11.51
CA PHE A 9 28.82 37.16 10.80
C PHE A 9 28.86 37.52 9.32
N SER A 10 29.71 36.82 8.58
CA SER A 10 29.86 36.94 7.13
C SER A 10 28.50 36.93 6.42
N ASP A 11 28.19 38.00 5.68
CA ASP A 11 27.03 38.14 4.81
C ASP A 11 26.88 37.00 3.77
N LYS A 12 27.92 36.16 3.58
CA LYS A 12 27.85 34.94 2.76
C LYS A 12 26.87 33.91 3.30
N ALA A 13 26.59 33.88 4.61
CA ALA A 13 25.61 32.95 5.20
C ALA A 13 24.16 33.33 4.87
N ARG A 14 23.87 34.63 4.67
CA ARG A 14 22.56 35.13 4.23
C ARG A 14 22.35 34.97 2.71
N PHE A 15 23.41 35.00 1.91
CA PHE A 15 23.33 34.77 0.46
C PHE A 15 23.10 33.29 0.06
N LEU A 16 23.36 32.33 0.95
CA LEU A 16 23.06 30.91 0.70
C LEU A 16 21.62 30.50 1.05
N THR A 17 20.87 31.35 1.76
CA THR A 17 19.50 31.06 2.23
C THR A 17 18.39 31.64 1.35
N ALA A 18 18.74 32.35 0.27
CA ALA A 18 17.77 33.01 -0.62
C ALA A 18 17.91 32.62 -2.11
N ARG A 19 18.50 31.46 -2.44
CA ARG A 19 18.26 30.86 -3.76
C ARG A 19 16.84 30.27 -3.71
N GLN A 20 15.87 31.00 -4.28
CA GLN A 20 14.50 30.55 -4.43
C GLN A 20 14.49 29.10 -4.93
N ASP A 21 14.14 28.17 -4.05
CA ASP A 21 14.22 26.74 -4.29
C ASP A 21 12.97 26.30 -5.07
N HIS A 22 12.81 26.85 -6.28
CA HIS A 22 11.65 26.59 -7.14
C HIS A 22 11.42 25.08 -7.36
N GLY A 23 12.49 24.28 -7.34
CA GLY A 23 12.40 22.82 -7.41
C GLY A 23 11.80 22.17 -6.16
N LEU A 24 12.03 22.74 -4.97
CA LEU A 24 11.40 22.27 -3.73
C LEU A 24 9.91 22.62 -3.71
N TRP A 25 9.54 23.86 -4.02
CA TRP A 25 8.12 24.27 -4.07
C TRP A 25 7.34 23.46 -5.11
N PHE A 26 7.93 23.25 -6.29
CA PHE A 26 7.35 22.37 -7.30
C PHE A 26 7.22 20.93 -6.80
N GLY A 27 8.25 20.39 -6.15
CA GLY A 27 8.19 19.07 -5.52
C GLY A 27 7.07 18.96 -4.48
N LEU A 28 6.93 19.96 -3.61
CA LEU A 28 5.85 20.01 -2.60
C LEU A 28 4.47 20.05 -3.25
N PHE A 29 4.30 20.83 -4.31
CA PHE A 29 3.08 20.80 -5.12
C PHE A 29 2.80 19.39 -5.65
N LEU A 30 3.80 18.68 -6.16
CA LEU A 30 3.63 17.30 -6.61
C LEU A 30 3.27 16.33 -5.46
N CYS A 31 3.76 16.57 -4.24
CA CYS A 31 3.36 15.78 -3.06
C CYS A 31 1.87 15.95 -2.75
N PHE A 32 1.34 17.18 -2.81
CA PHE A 32 -0.09 17.42 -2.67
C PHE A 32 -0.89 16.84 -3.83
N ALA A 33 -0.39 16.96 -5.06
CA ALA A 33 -1.00 16.35 -6.23
C ALA A 33 -1.11 14.82 -6.10
N ALA A 34 -0.15 14.17 -5.42
CA ALA A 34 -0.20 12.73 -5.15
C ALA A 34 -1.42 12.31 -4.31
N CYS A 35 -1.99 13.21 -3.51
CA CYS A 35 -3.20 12.95 -2.70
C CYS A 35 -4.50 13.02 -3.49
N MET A 36 -4.47 13.56 -4.72
CA MET A 36 -5.68 13.86 -5.50
C MET A 36 -6.67 12.70 -5.63
N PRO A 37 -6.25 11.43 -5.89
CA PRO A 37 -7.21 10.32 -5.93
C PRO A 37 -8.07 10.17 -4.66
N VAL A 38 -7.47 10.38 -3.49
CA VAL A 38 -8.16 10.29 -2.19
C VAL A 38 -9.04 11.52 -1.93
N LEU A 39 -8.59 12.69 -2.37
CA LEU A 39 -9.31 13.95 -2.16
C LEU A 39 -10.58 14.05 -3.00
N VAL A 40 -10.54 13.62 -4.27
CA VAL A 40 -11.71 13.74 -5.17
C VAL A 40 -12.70 12.59 -5.01
N SER A 41 -12.23 11.40 -4.64
CA SER A 41 -13.10 10.24 -4.52
C SER A 41 -13.94 10.31 -3.24
N TRP A 42 -15.15 9.75 -3.30
CA TRP A 42 -16.03 9.64 -2.13
C TRP A 42 -15.36 8.89 -0.95
N ALA A 43 -14.67 7.78 -1.27
CA ALA A 43 -13.82 7.03 -0.34
C ALA A 43 -12.57 6.53 -1.08
N PRO A 44 -11.49 6.13 -0.39
CA PRO A 44 -10.35 5.47 -1.04
C PRO A 44 -10.79 4.25 -1.85
N GLN A 45 -10.40 4.18 -3.13
CA GLN A 45 -10.78 3.10 -4.06
C GLN A 45 -9.65 2.07 -4.22
N MET A 46 -8.95 1.77 -3.12
CA MET A 46 -7.99 0.66 -3.08
C MET A 46 -8.77 -0.65 -2.92
N THR A 47 -8.29 -1.72 -3.53
CA THR A 47 -8.98 -3.03 -3.55
C THR A 47 -9.34 -3.52 -2.14
N ASP A 48 -8.38 -3.40 -1.22
CA ASP A 48 -8.39 -3.98 0.11
C ASP A 48 -8.89 -3.00 1.19
N TYR A 49 -9.01 -1.71 0.85
CA TYR A 49 -9.33 -0.66 1.83
C TYR A 49 -10.64 -0.89 2.60
N PRO A 50 -11.76 -1.31 1.97
CA PRO A 50 -13.00 -1.59 2.72
C PRO A 50 -12.82 -2.69 3.78
N SER A 51 -12.01 -3.71 3.48
CA SER A 51 -11.70 -4.81 4.42
C SER A 51 -10.84 -4.32 5.57
N HIS A 52 -9.84 -3.48 5.30
CA HIS A 52 -9.08 -2.80 6.36
C HIS A 52 -9.97 -1.95 7.26
N LEU A 53 -10.91 -1.20 6.68
CA LEU A 53 -11.84 -0.35 7.44
C LEU A 53 -12.76 -1.16 8.36
N ALA A 54 -13.26 -2.31 7.89
CA ALA A 54 -14.00 -3.25 8.73
C ALA A 54 -13.13 -3.82 9.86
N GLY A 55 -11.88 -4.19 9.56
CA GLY A 55 -10.91 -4.61 10.57
C GLY A 55 -10.67 -3.55 11.64
N PHE A 56 -10.50 -2.29 11.26
CA PHE A 56 -10.33 -1.18 12.19
C PHE A 56 -11.58 -0.95 13.06
N LYS A 57 -12.79 -1.10 12.50
CA LYS A 57 -14.03 -1.03 13.30
C LYS A 57 -14.01 -2.07 14.40
N ILE A 58 -13.76 -3.33 14.05
CA ILE A 58 -13.77 -4.45 15.01
C ILE A 58 -12.66 -4.28 16.06
N MET A 59 -11.47 -3.83 15.63
CA MET A 59 -10.34 -3.52 16.51
C MET A 59 -10.69 -2.50 17.58
N LEU A 60 -11.39 -1.42 17.20
CA LEU A 60 -11.69 -0.28 18.06
C LEU A 60 -12.98 -0.45 18.88
N ASP A 61 -13.84 -1.40 18.53
CA ASP A 61 -15.09 -1.66 19.23
C ASP A 61 -14.87 -2.27 20.63
N HIS A 62 -13.78 -3.03 20.81
CA HIS A 62 -13.46 -3.74 22.05
C HIS A 62 -14.56 -4.70 22.54
N GLY A 63 -15.45 -5.16 21.65
CA GLY A 63 -16.52 -6.10 21.96
C GLY A 63 -17.74 -5.47 22.61
N HIS A 64 -17.89 -4.15 22.54
CA HIS A 64 -19.09 -3.44 23.00
C HIS A 64 -20.30 -3.69 22.10
N ASP A 65 -20.09 -3.81 20.79
CA ASP A 65 -21.17 -4.14 19.85
C ASP A 65 -21.47 -5.65 19.92
N PRO A 66 -22.67 -6.05 20.37
CA PRO A 66 -23.02 -7.46 20.56
C PRO A 66 -23.01 -8.25 19.25
N TRP A 67 -23.27 -7.61 18.11
CA TRP A 67 -23.22 -8.27 16.81
C TRP A 67 -21.79 -8.52 16.37
N LEU A 68 -20.90 -7.53 16.52
CA LEU A 68 -19.49 -7.73 16.20
C LEU A 68 -18.86 -8.79 17.11
N ALA A 69 -19.13 -8.71 18.42
CA ALA A 69 -18.67 -9.68 19.40
C ALA A 69 -19.17 -11.12 19.10
N ARG A 70 -20.36 -11.25 18.51
CA ARG A 70 -20.92 -12.54 18.08
C ARG A 70 -20.17 -13.16 16.90
N TYR A 71 -19.71 -12.34 15.94
CA TYR A 71 -19.17 -12.84 14.67
C TYR A 71 -17.65 -12.86 14.60
N TYR A 72 -17.00 -11.93 15.29
CA TYR A 72 -15.58 -11.67 15.15
C TYR A 72 -14.86 -11.78 16.49
N ASN A 73 -13.56 -11.98 16.41
CA ASN A 73 -12.64 -11.84 17.52
C ASN A 73 -11.41 -11.05 17.04
N PHE A 74 -10.90 -10.17 17.88
CA PHE A 74 -9.71 -9.39 17.59
C PHE A 74 -8.72 -9.52 18.75
N ALA A 75 -7.51 -9.95 18.43
CA ALA A 75 -6.45 -10.12 19.41
C ALA A 75 -5.21 -9.32 18.99
N TRP A 76 -4.84 -8.35 19.82
CA TRP A 76 -3.63 -7.56 19.60
C TRP A 76 -2.39 -8.43 19.68
N HIS A 77 -1.54 -8.32 18.67
CA HIS A 77 -0.23 -8.96 18.63
C HIS A 77 0.81 -7.95 18.19
N TRP A 78 1.96 -7.96 18.85
CA TRP A 78 3.12 -7.20 18.40
C TRP A 78 3.65 -7.83 17.12
N THR A 79 3.45 -7.14 16.00
CA THR A 79 3.88 -7.62 14.68
C THR A 79 4.46 -6.47 13.88
N GLY A 80 5.28 -6.78 12.89
CA GLY A 80 5.77 -5.79 11.94
C GLY A 80 4.74 -5.47 10.86
N ASN A 81 3.50 -5.16 11.24
CA ASN A 81 2.37 -4.83 10.35
C ASN A 81 1.25 -4.10 11.14
N LEU A 82 1.60 -3.04 11.88
CA LEU A 82 0.71 -2.32 12.81
C LEU A 82 0.59 -0.81 12.54
N GLY A 83 1.21 -0.30 11.48
CA GLY A 83 1.34 1.16 11.28
C GLY A 83 0.00 1.90 11.23
N ALA A 84 -0.90 1.46 10.35
CA ALA A 84 -2.23 2.04 10.17
C ALA A 84 -3.13 1.72 11.36
N GLU A 85 -3.04 0.52 11.94
CA GLU A 85 -3.76 0.11 13.14
C GLU A 85 -3.49 1.07 14.31
N LEU A 86 -2.21 1.36 14.58
CA LEU A 86 -1.81 2.29 15.63
C LEU A 86 -2.25 3.73 15.35
N LEU A 87 -2.21 4.18 14.10
CA LEU A 87 -2.70 5.50 13.71
C LEU A 87 -4.23 5.62 13.81
N MET A 88 -4.96 4.55 13.56
CA MET A 88 -6.43 4.54 13.62
C MET A 88 -6.95 4.77 15.04
N VAL A 89 -6.21 4.38 16.09
CA VAL A 89 -6.63 4.57 17.49
C VAL A 89 -6.89 6.05 17.82
N PRO A 90 -5.92 6.97 17.73
CA PRO A 90 -6.18 8.38 18.02
C PRO A 90 -7.03 9.05 16.94
N LEU A 91 -6.84 8.70 15.65
CA LEU A 91 -7.53 9.40 14.56
C LEU A 91 -9.03 9.12 14.54
N THR A 92 -9.47 7.91 14.91
CA THR A 92 -10.90 7.58 14.97
C THR A 92 -11.60 8.37 16.06
N GLY A 93 -10.96 8.58 17.21
CA GLY A 93 -11.51 9.42 18.27
C GLY A 93 -11.69 10.88 17.87
N LEU A 94 -10.86 11.40 16.96
CA LEU A 94 -10.89 12.79 16.50
C LEU A 94 -11.83 13.02 15.29
N PHE A 95 -11.86 12.08 14.35
CA PHE A 95 -12.48 12.28 13.03
C PHE A 95 -13.58 11.28 12.70
N GLY A 96 -13.76 10.23 13.51
CA GLY A 96 -14.56 9.07 13.17
C GLY A 96 -13.85 8.11 12.23
N LEU A 97 -14.35 6.86 12.18
CA LEU A 97 -13.66 5.72 11.56
C LEU A 97 -13.39 5.92 10.05
N GLU A 98 -14.42 6.26 9.27
CA GLU A 98 -14.29 6.37 7.81
C GLU A 98 -13.34 7.53 7.40
N LEU A 99 -13.46 8.68 8.07
CA LEU A 99 -12.61 9.83 7.80
C LEU A 99 -11.17 9.58 8.25
N ALA A 100 -10.95 8.96 9.42
CA ALA A 100 -9.61 8.57 9.89
C ALA A 100 -8.90 7.65 8.87
N GLY A 101 -9.59 6.61 8.39
CA GLY A 101 -9.04 5.73 7.36
C GLY A 101 -8.73 6.47 6.06
N ARG A 102 -9.60 7.40 5.64
CA ARG A 102 -9.38 8.23 4.45
C ARG A 102 -8.18 9.15 4.60
N LEU A 103 -7.98 9.76 5.77
CA LEU A 103 -6.83 10.61 6.07
C LEU A 103 -5.51 9.81 6.00
N ILE A 104 -5.46 8.60 6.56
CA ILE A 104 -4.29 7.72 6.46
C ILE A 104 -3.99 7.39 4.99
N ALA A 105 -5.00 7.00 4.22
CA ALA A 105 -4.84 6.70 2.79
C ALA A 105 -4.31 7.90 1.99
N GLY A 106 -4.70 9.12 2.34
CA GLY A 106 -4.21 10.36 1.72
C GLY A 106 -2.83 10.80 2.20
N LEU A 107 -2.48 10.50 3.46
CA LEU A 107 -1.20 10.85 4.07
C LEU A 107 -0.03 10.03 3.49
N ILE A 108 -0.24 8.75 3.21
CA ILE A 108 0.80 7.85 2.67
C ILE A 108 1.43 8.36 1.36
N PRO A 109 0.69 8.73 0.30
CA PRO A 109 1.29 9.22 -0.93
C PRO A 109 1.99 10.57 -0.73
N PHE A 110 1.48 11.44 0.15
CA PHE A 110 2.14 12.69 0.52
C PHE A 110 3.50 12.44 1.17
N LEU A 111 3.54 11.58 2.20
CA LEU A 111 4.76 11.23 2.92
C LEU A 111 5.77 10.53 2.00
N THR A 112 5.32 9.65 1.10
CA THR A 112 6.18 9.02 0.11
C THR A 112 6.84 10.09 -0.78
N GLY A 113 6.05 11.01 -1.36
CA GLY A 113 6.57 12.12 -2.16
C GLY A 113 7.57 12.98 -1.38
N LEU A 114 7.23 13.37 -0.15
CA LEU A 114 8.09 14.19 0.68
C LEU A 114 9.41 13.48 1.01
N SER A 115 9.37 12.18 1.33
CA SER A 115 10.57 11.38 1.60
C SER A 115 11.49 11.27 0.38
N ILE A 116 10.93 11.15 -0.83
CA ILE A 116 11.69 11.17 -2.10
C ILE A 116 12.43 12.51 -2.24
N LEU A 117 11.76 13.64 -1.98
CA LEU A 117 12.39 14.96 -2.02
C LEU A 117 13.50 15.10 -0.98
N THR A 118 13.27 14.61 0.24
CA THR A 118 14.26 14.65 1.33
C THR A 118 15.50 13.82 0.97
N VAL A 119 15.34 12.61 0.44
CA VAL A 119 16.47 11.78 -0.02
C VAL A 119 17.26 12.50 -1.12
N ALA A 120 16.57 13.08 -2.11
CA ALA A 120 17.23 13.82 -3.19
C ALA A 120 18.01 15.04 -2.68
N LYS A 121 17.43 15.80 -1.74
CA LYS A 121 18.06 16.96 -1.10
C LYS A 121 19.26 16.57 -0.27
N VAL A 122 19.16 15.53 0.55
CA VAL A 122 20.27 15.09 1.41
C VAL A 122 21.43 14.53 0.59
N LEU A 123 21.16 13.76 -0.47
CA LEU A 123 22.23 13.18 -1.29
C LEU A 123 22.87 14.20 -2.24
N ARG A 124 22.10 15.13 -2.80
CA ARG A 124 22.55 15.97 -3.94
C ARG A 124 22.32 17.48 -3.77
N GLY A 125 21.63 17.93 -2.72
CA GLY A 125 21.25 19.33 -2.53
C GLY A 125 20.17 19.86 -3.48
N ARG A 126 19.65 19.04 -4.40
CA ARG A 126 18.74 19.46 -5.48
C ARG A 126 17.70 18.40 -5.82
N ILE A 127 16.55 18.85 -6.34
CA ILE A 127 15.55 17.96 -6.95
C ILE A 127 15.91 17.77 -8.42
N GLY A 128 16.28 16.53 -8.80
CA GLY A 128 16.66 16.17 -10.16
C GLY A 128 15.61 15.32 -10.86
N VAL A 129 15.88 14.96 -12.13
CA VAL A 129 14.99 14.11 -12.95
C VAL A 129 14.69 12.77 -12.27
N GLY A 130 15.68 12.20 -11.58
CA GLY A 130 15.52 10.94 -10.85
C GLY A 130 14.45 10.99 -9.75
N ALA A 131 14.41 12.09 -8.99
CA ALA A 131 13.39 12.30 -7.98
C ALA A 131 11.99 12.43 -8.62
N LEU A 132 11.86 13.22 -9.70
CA LEU A 132 10.59 13.38 -10.39
C LEU A 132 10.10 12.09 -11.05
N LEU A 133 11.00 11.25 -11.57
CA LEU A 133 10.63 9.92 -12.07
C LEU A 133 10.20 8.97 -10.94
N ALA A 134 10.85 9.05 -9.78
CA ALA A 134 10.47 8.26 -8.61
C ALA A 134 9.04 8.55 -8.13
N PHE A 135 8.53 9.78 -8.32
CA PHE A 135 7.14 10.13 -8.01
C PHE A 135 6.13 9.27 -8.79
N ALA A 136 6.46 8.81 -10.00
CA ALA A 136 5.59 7.93 -10.78
C ALA A 136 5.37 6.55 -10.13
N MET A 137 6.15 6.21 -9.09
CA MET A 137 6.01 4.99 -8.28
C MET A 137 5.17 5.16 -7.01
N ILE A 138 4.72 6.38 -6.68
CA ILE A 138 3.96 6.64 -5.44
C ILE A 138 2.69 5.79 -5.40
N TRP A 139 1.87 5.86 -6.45
CA TRP A 139 0.73 4.97 -6.65
C TRP A 139 1.18 3.64 -7.27
N SER A 140 2.03 2.95 -6.51
CA SER A 140 2.50 1.60 -6.82
C SER A 140 1.34 0.60 -6.85
N PRO A 141 1.52 -0.56 -7.50
CA PRO A 141 0.59 -1.69 -7.39
C PRO A 141 0.21 -2.02 -5.93
N SER A 142 1.17 -1.95 -5.01
CA SER A 142 0.96 -2.21 -3.58
C SER A 142 0.01 -1.20 -2.94
N LEU A 143 0.17 0.10 -3.24
CA LEU A 143 -0.70 1.14 -2.69
C LEU A 143 -2.10 1.09 -3.32
N LEU A 144 -2.21 0.77 -4.63
CA LEU A 144 -3.50 0.59 -5.31
C LEU A 144 -4.27 -0.64 -4.81
N LEU A 145 -3.56 -1.71 -4.44
CA LEU A 145 -4.17 -2.85 -3.75
C LEU A 145 -4.66 -2.46 -2.36
N GLY A 146 -3.91 -1.64 -1.63
CA GLY A 146 -4.27 -1.18 -0.30
C GLY A 146 -3.31 -1.64 0.79
N PHE A 147 -2.05 -1.94 0.44
CA PHE A 147 -1.01 -2.31 1.40
C PHE A 147 -0.53 -1.08 2.19
N LEU A 148 -1.42 -0.54 3.03
CA LEU A 148 -1.23 0.72 3.77
C LEU A 148 0.03 0.67 4.63
N ASN A 149 0.18 -0.38 5.43
CA ASN A 149 1.31 -0.58 6.34
C ASN A 149 2.66 -0.65 5.62
N PHE A 150 2.74 -1.44 4.55
CA PHE A 150 3.95 -1.51 3.71
C PHE A 150 4.29 -0.15 3.10
N SER A 151 3.29 0.54 2.54
CA SER A 151 3.49 1.81 1.85
C SER A 151 3.91 2.93 2.82
N LEU A 152 3.29 2.97 4.01
CA LEU A 152 3.70 3.85 5.11
C LEU A 152 5.14 3.56 5.55
N SER A 153 5.47 2.28 5.78
CA SER A 153 6.81 1.86 6.17
C SER A 153 7.87 2.23 5.12
N LEU A 154 7.55 2.15 3.83
CA LEU A 154 8.46 2.57 2.76
C LEU A 154 8.75 4.08 2.80
N ALA A 155 7.73 4.93 3.01
CA ALA A 155 7.93 6.36 3.19
C ALA A 155 8.82 6.65 4.42
N MET A 156 8.53 5.99 5.54
CA MET A 156 9.33 6.10 6.77
C MET A 156 10.77 5.61 6.58
N ALA A 157 10.98 4.53 5.82
CA ALA A 157 12.29 4.01 5.48
C ALA A 157 13.10 4.99 4.64
N LEU A 158 12.48 5.69 3.68
CA LEU A 158 13.16 6.73 2.88
C LEU A 158 13.55 7.94 3.75
N PHE A 159 12.68 8.39 4.65
CA PHE A 159 13.03 9.43 5.63
C PHE A 159 14.16 8.99 6.57
N ALA A 160 14.06 7.79 7.12
CA ALA A 160 15.09 7.21 7.99
C ALA A 160 16.43 7.11 7.25
N PHE A 161 16.43 6.67 6.00
CA PHE A 161 17.63 6.65 5.17
C PHE A 161 18.21 8.05 4.96
N ALA A 162 17.38 9.05 4.63
CA ALA A 162 17.85 10.43 4.52
C ALA A 162 18.44 10.93 5.86
N GLY A 163 17.81 10.60 6.98
CA GLY A 163 18.34 10.88 8.32
C GLY A 163 19.68 10.19 8.59
N TRP A 164 19.88 8.96 8.11
CA TRP A 164 21.12 8.20 8.32
C TRP A 164 22.30 8.89 7.65
N VAL A 165 22.07 9.39 6.44
CA VAL A 165 23.03 10.16 5.66
C VAL A 165 23.26 11.53 6.30
N ALA A 166 22.20 12.24 6.69
CA ALA A 166 22.32 13.57 7.30
C ALA A 166 23.06 13.58 8.65
N LEU A 167 22.99 12.48 9.40
CA LEU A 167 23.65 12.32 10.70
C LEU A 167 25.04 11.67 10.61
N GLU A 168 25.63 11.60 9.43
CA GLU A 168 26.97 11.07 9.25
C GLU A 168 28.01 11.76 10.15
N GLY A 169 28.91 10.96 10.74
CA GLY A 169 29.94 11.43 11.67
C GLY A 169 29.45 11.73 13.09
N ARG A 170 28.14 11.74 13.35
CA ARG A 170 27.60 11.97 14.71
C ARG A 170 27.69 10.69 15.55
N ARG A 171 28.36 10.77 16.71
CA ARG A 171 28.53 9.63 17.65
C ARG A 171 27.21 9.06 18.16
N TRP A 172 26.16 9.87 18.26
CA TRP A 172 24.83 9.47 18.71
C TRP A 172 23.93 8.89 17.61
N ARG A 173 24.39 8.84 16.34
CA ARG A 173 23.60 8.29 15.22
C ARG A 173 23.03 6.89 15.55
N PRO A 174 23.80 5.92 16.08
CA PRO A 174 23.25 4.62 16.47
C PRO A 174 22.09 4.70 17.46
N ALA A 175 22.19 5.54 18.49
CA ALA A 175 21.17 5.68 19.53
C ALA A 175 19.83 6.15 18.97
N VAL A 176 19.84 6.98 17.92
CA VAL A 176 18.61 7.42 17.23
C VAL A 176 18.08 6.35 16.28
N PHE A 177 18.95 5.56 15.66
CA PHE A 177 18.52 4.56 14.68
C PHE A 177 17.96 3.27 15.28
N ILE A 178 18.20 2.98 16.56
CA ILE A 178 17.54 1.89 17.28
C ILE A 178 16.00 2.11 17.32
N PRO A 179 15.47 3.19 17.93
CA PRO A 179 14.02 3.43 17.96
C PRO A 179 13.44 3.69 16.56
N VAL A 180 14.18 4.32 15.64
CA VAL A 180 13.73 4.48 14.24
C VAL A 180 13.55 3.11 13.57
N GLY A 181 14.45 2.16 13.81
CA GLY A 181 14.33 0.79 13.30
C GLY A 181 13.04 0.12 13.77
N PHE A 182 12.71 0.23 15.05
CA PHE A 182 11.45 -0.26 15.60
C PHE A 182 10.22 0.44 15.00
N ALA A 183 10.25 1.76 14.84
CA ALA A 183 9.13 2.50 14.26
C ALA A 183 8.83 2.06 12.81
N VAL A 184 9.87 1.88 11.99
CA VAL A 184 9.72 1.41 10.60
C VAL A 184 9.26 -0.05 10.56
N TRP A 185 9.79 -0.90 11.45
CA TRP A 185 9.40 -2.31 11.57
C TRP A 185 7.95 -2.46 12.01
N LEU A 186 7.51 -1.73 13.05
CA LEU A 186 6.12 -1.68 13.52
C LEU A 186 5.17 -1.30 12.39
N CYS A 187 5.57 -0.36 11.52
CA CYS A 187 4.80 -0.07 10.32
C CYS A 187 4.73 -1.29 9.40
N HIS A 188 5.88 -1.79 8.95
CA HIS A 188 5.95 -3.02 8.16
C HIS A 188 7.36 -3.63 8.11
N VAL A 189 7.49 -4.96 8.26
CA VAL A 189 8.78 -5.68 8.20
C VAL A 189 9.53 -5.48 6.88
N SER A 190 8.85 -5.54 5.73
CA SER A 190 9.48 -5.32 4.43
C SER A 190 10.08 -3.92 4.27
N GLY A 191 9.43 -2.87 4.78
CA GLY A 191 10.00 -1.51 4.70
C GLY A 191 11.22 -1.35 5.62
N TRP A 192 11.21 -2.00 6.78
CA TRP A 192 12.40 -2.12 7.64
C TRP A 192 13.55 -2.85 6.96
N GLY A 193 13.28 -3.96 6.26
CA GLY A 193 14.29 -4.67 5.46
C GLY A 193 14.87 -3.80 4.34
N VAL A 194 14.02 -3.06 3.63
CA VAL A 194 14.45 -2.09 2.60
C VAL A 194 15.33 -0.98 3.21
N LEU A 195 15.00 -0.46 4.39
CA LEU A 195 15.85 0.50 5.12
C LEU A 195 17.24 -0.07 5.38
N GLY A 196 17.32 -1.30 5.91
CA GLY A 196 18.59 -1.98 6.14
C GLY A 196 19.44 -2.09 4.87
N ILE A 197 18.81 -2.45 3.74
CA ILE A 197 19.47 -2.55 2.42
C ILE A 197 19.95 -1.18 1.92
N MET A 198 19.15 -0.11 2.11
CA MET A 198 19.56 1.25 1.74
C MET A 198 20.76 1.73 2.55
N VAL A 199 20.73 1.52 3.87
CA VAL A 199 21.85 1.87 4.76
C VAL A 199 23.11 1.06 4.40
N PHE A 200 22.95 -0.25 4.16
CA PHE A 200 24.05 -1.10 3.70
C PHE A 200 24.60 -0.60 2.36
N GLY A 201 23.76 -0.35 1.36
CA GLY A 201 24.18 0.11 0.04
C GLY A 201 24.96 1.43 0.09
N TYR A 202 24.52 2.36 0.93
CA TYR A 202 25.22 3.62 1.18
C TYR A 202 26.60 3.42 1.82
N GLU A 203 26.66 2.64 2.90
CA GLU A 203 27.91 2.40 3.63
C GLU A 203 28.88 1.53 2.82
N TRP A 204 28.38 0.59 2.02
CA TRP A 204 29.16 -0.19 1.05
C TRP A 204 29.78 0.72 0.00
N HIS A 205 29.00 1.63 -0.59
CA HIS A 205 29.52 2.59 -1.56
C HIS A 205 30.62 3.47 -0.96
N ARG A 206 30.43 3.93 0.29
CA ARG A 206 31.34 4.84 0.99
C ARG A 206 32.63 4.16 1.44
N ARG A 207 32.55 2.96 2.02
CA ARG A 207 33.69 2.27 2.65
C ARG A 207 34.39 1.25 1.75
N ARG A 208 33.64 0.60 0.84
CA ARG A 208 34.12 -0.47 -0.05
C ARG A 208 34.88 -1.60 0.64
N ASN A 209 34.49 -1.94 1.87
CA ASN A 209 35.09 -3.01 2.65
C ASN A 209 34.06 -3.69 3.56
N TRP A 210 34.47 -4.78 4.22
CA TRP A 210 33.59 -5.63 5.02
C TRP A 210 32.92 -4.92 6.21
N THR A 211 33.48 -3.81 6.71
CA THR A 211 32.87 -3.07 7.83
C THR A 211 31.52 -2.44 7.48
N ALA A 212 31.21 -2.32 6.18
CA ALA A 212 29.89 -1.89 5.71
C ALA A 212 28.77 -2.86 6.12
N PHE A 213 29.06 -4.16 6.28
CA PHE A 213 28.09 -5.14 6.76
C PHE A 213 27.70 -4.92 8.23
N LEU A 214 28.60 -4.34 9.02
CA LEU A 214 28.34 -4.01 10.42
C LEU A 214 27.66 -2.65 10.59
N ALA A 215 27.69 -1.79 9.57
CA ALA A 215 27.17 -0.43 9.68
C ALA A 215 25.66 -0.35 10.02
N PRO A 216 24.78 -1.25 9.52
CA PRO A 216 23.36 -1.26 9.87
C PRO A 216 23.02 -1.84 11.25
N TRP A 217 23.99 -2.17 12.11
CA TRP A 217 23.73 -2.83 13.40
C TRP A 217 22.62 -2.21 14.29
N PRO A 218 22.42 -0.87 14.33
CA PRO A 218 21.34 -0.29 15.14
C PRO A 218 19.95 -0.73 14.67
N LEU A 219 19.83 -1.14 13.40
CA LEU A 219 18.59 -1.61 12.79
C LEU A 219 18.33 -3.09 13.04
N PHE A 220 19.23 -3.84 13.69
CA PHE A 220 19.04 -5.27 13.96
C PHE A 220 18.15 -5.54 15.19
N PHE A 221 17.92 -4.54 16.06
CA PHE A 221 17.12 -4.73 17.28
C PHE A 221 15.69 -5.23 17.04
N PRO A 222 14.96 -4.80 16.00
CA PRO A 222 13.67 -5.39 15.65
C PRO A 222 13.72 -6.89 15.29
N MET A 223 14.90 -7.49 15.07
CA MET A 223 15.03 -8.94 14.93
C MET A 223 14.79 -9.67 16.26
N LEU A 224 15.06 -9.05 17.40
CA LEU A 224 14.86 -9.67 18.72
C LEU A 224 13.41 -10.13 18.96
N PRO A 225 12.37 -9.28 18.80
CA PRO A 225 11.00 -9.74 18.93
C PRO A 225 10.64 -10.78 17.86
N MET A 226 11.14 -10.66 16.63
CA MET A 226 10.88 -11.64 15.57
C MET A 226 11.47 -13.03 15.89
N LEU A 227 12.68 -13.08 16.44
CA LEU A 227 13.33 -14.31 16.89
C LEU A 227 12.65 -14.91 18.12
N ALA A 228 12.02 -14.07 18.95
CA ALA A 228 11.16 -14.49 20.06
C ALA A 228 9.76 -14.97 19.60
N GLY A 229 9.51 -15.06 18.29
CA GLY A 229 8.25 -15.57 17.72
C GLY A 229 7.17 -14.51 17.49
N MET A 230 7.45 -13.22 17.74
CA MET A 230 6.47 -12.15 17.48
C MET A 230 6.30 -11.96 15.96
N GLY A 231 5.12 -12.31 15.45
CA GLY A 231 4.79 -12.26 14.03
C GLY A 231 5.40 -13.39 13.18
N SER A 232 5.87 -14.49 13.79
CA SER A 232 6.46 -15.60 13.05
C SER A 232 5.40 -16.54 12.48
N ASN A 233 5.03 -16.33 11.22
CA ASN A 233 4.41 -17.37 10.41
C ASN A 233 5.47 -17.96 9.46
N THR A 234 5.75 -19.27 9.60
CA THR A 234 6.82 -19.96 8.87
C THR A 234 6.42 -20.34 7.45
N LYS A 235 5.15 -20.18 7.06
CA LYS A 235 4.66 -20.54 5.73
C LYS A 235 5.29 -19.61 4.68
N MET A 236 6.07 -20.22 3.79
CA MET A 236 6.63 -19.57 2.61
C MET A 236 6.21 -20.32 1.35
N GLY A 237 6.00 -19.60 0.26
CA GLY A 237 5.60 -20.21 -1.01
C GLY A 237 5.93 -19.35 -2.21
N TYR A 238 6.43 -19.98 -3.28
CA TYR A 238 6.68 -19.31 -4.57
C TYR A 238 5.45 -19.35 -5.50
N GLY A 239 4.45 -20.18 -5.19
CA GLY A 239 3.30 -20.42 -6.07
C GLY A 239 3.64 -21.38 -7.22
N LYS A 240 2.76 -21.44 -8.21
CA LYS A 240 2.94 -22.23 -9.45
C LYS A 240 3.52 -21.37 -10.56
N TYR A 241 4.23 -21.98 -11.51
CA TYR A 241 4.81 -21.30 -12.68
C TYR A 241 5.71 -20.12 -12.26
N VAL A 242 6.75 -20.44 -11.46
CA VAL A 242 7.55 -19.44 -10.75
C VAL A 242 8.21 -18.49 -11.74
N PHE A 243 8.84 -18.98 -12.80
CA PHE A 243 9.52 -18.14 -13.78
C PHE A 243 8.55 -17.20 -14.50
N GLU A 244 7.39 -17.70 -14.92
CA GLU A 244 6.34 -16.92 -15.56
C GLU A 244 5.81 -15.86 -14.60
N TYR A 245 5.57 -16.22 -13.33
CA TYR A 245 5.13 -15.28 -12.30
C TYR A 245 6.19 -14.19 -12.03
N LYS A 246 7.48 -14.56 -11.93
CA LYS A 246 8.59 -13.62 -11.76
C LYS A 246 8.71 -12.65 -12.93
N TRP A 247 8.53 -13.14 -14.16
CA TRP A 247 8.45 -12.26 -15.33
C TRP A 247 7.22 -11.34 -15.26
N MET A 248 6.08 -11.87 -14.83
CA MET A 248 4.84 -11.10 -14.72
C MET A 248 4.89 -9.98 -13.69
N ILE A 249 5.61 -10.14 -12.56
CA ILE A 249 5.76 -9.08 -11.56
C ILE A 249 6.67 -7.94 -12.07
N LEU A 250 7.68 -8.27 -12.90
CA LEU A 250 8.48 -7.26 -13.60
C LEU A 250 7.66 -6.52 -14.66
N TYR A 251 6.93 -7.27 -15.49
CA TYR A 251 6.03 -6.72 -16.50
C TYR A 251 4.95 -5.82 -15.91
N LYS A 252 4.52 -6.10 -14.67
CA LYS A 252 3.49 -5.35 -13.96
C LYS A 252 4.05 -4.34 -12.96
N ALA A 253 5.36 -4.02 -12.97
CA ALA A 253 5.99 -3.14 -12.00
C ALA A 253 5.28 -1.77 -11.83
N MET A 254 4.69 -1.25 -12.91
CA MET A 254 3.92 0.01 -12.90
C MET A 254 2.43 -0.20 -13.15
N ARG A 255 1.89 -1.40 -12.89
CA ARG A 255 0.47 -1.73 -13.12
C ARG A 255 -0.45 -0.83 -12.30
N SER A 256 -1.42 -0.23 -12.99
CA SER A 256 -2.51 0.55 -12.43
C SER A 256 -3.85 0.18 -13.09
N HIS A 257 -4.36 1.02 -13.99
CA HIS A 257 -5.70 0.93 -14.57
C HIS A 257 -5.69 0.45 -16.02
N PHE A 258 -4.85 1.04 -16.86
CA PHE A 258 -4.82 0.80 -18.30
C PHE A 258 -3.47 0.23 -18.74
N GLN A 259 -3.50 -0.97 -19.33
CA GLN A 259 -2.30 -1.71 -19.70
C GLN A 259 -1.38 -0.92 -20.64
N ALA A 260 -1.93 -0.27 -21.67
CA ALA A 260 -1.12 0.51 -22.60
C ALA A 260 -0.37 1.65 -21.90
N VAL A 261 -1.05 2.41 -21.04
CA VAL A 261 -0.44 3.53 -20.29
C VAL A 261 0.62 3.03 -19.32
N ASP A 262 0.34 1.93 -18.61
CA ASP A 262 1.26 1.35 -17.64
C ASP A 262 2.53 0.80 -18.28
N ILE A 263 2.39 0.06 -19.37
CA ILE A 263 3.53 -0.49 -20.10
C ILE A 263 4.33 0.62 -20.80
N ALA A 264 3.67 1.62 -21.39
CA ALA A 264 4.37 2.77 -21.96
C ALA A 264 5.14 3.55 -20.88
N SER A 265 4.54 3.72 -19.69
CA SER A 265 5.22 4.34 -18.54
C SER A 265 6.44 3.54 -18.10
N LEU A 266 6.29 2.22 -18.00
CA LEU A 266 7.38 1.32 -17.61
C LEU A 266 8.54 1.36 -18.62
N ILE A 267 8.22 1.28 -19.93
CA ILE A 267 9.22 1.38 -21.00
C ILE A 267 9.94 2.72 -20.93
N ALA A 268 9.22 3.84 -20.73
CA ALA A 268 9.82 5.16 -20.62
C ALA A 268 10.80 5.25 -19.43
N VAL A 269 10.39 4.78 -18.25
CA VAL A 269 11.24 4.79 -17.04
C VAL A 269 12.46 3.90 -17.22
N VAL A 270 12.27 2.67 -17.71
CA VAL A 270 13.38 1.72 -17.96
C VAL A 270 14.31 2.25 -19.05
N GLY A 271 13.79 2.91 -20.08
CA GLY A 271 14.59 3.56 -21.12
C GLY A 271 15.47 4.68 -20.56
N VAL A 272 14.93 5.55 -19.70
CA VAL A 272 15.72 6.59 -19.03
C VAL A 272 16.77 5.98 -18.09
N LEU A 273 16.43 4.90 -17.38
CA LEU A 273 17.37 4.18 -16.53
C LEU A 273 18.51 3.54 -17.32
N GLY A 274 18.20 2.86 -18.43
CA GLY A 274 19.19 2.28 -19.33
C GLY A 274 20.12 3.33 -19.91
N TRP A 275 19.57 4.48 -20.31
CA TRP A 275 20.36 5.61 -20.77
C TRP A 275 21.25 6.21 -19.67
N ALA A 276 20.72 6.39 -18.46
CA ALA A 276 21.48 6.88 -17.32
C ALA A 276 22.62 5.91 -16.95
N LEU A 277 22.40 4.60 -17.00
CA LEU A 277 23.43 3.58 -16.84
C LEU A 277 24.51 3.68 -17.92
N TRP A 278 24.12 3.77 -19.20
CA TRP A 278 25.04 3.92 -20.32
C TRP A 278 25.91 5.18 -20.18
N LYS A 279 25.31 6.30 -19.75
CA LYS A 279 26.01 7.56 -19.46
C LYS A 279 26.72 7.59 -18.11
N ARG A 280 26.74 6.49 -17.35
CA ARG A 280 27.32 6.38 -16.00
C ARG A 280 26.83 7.46 -15.03
N ARG A 281 25.54 7.80 -15.13
CA ARG A 281 24.82 8.78 -14.31
C ARG A 281 24.03 8.12 -13.18
N ILE A 282 24.49 6.99 -12.66
CA ILE A 282 23.89 6.32 -11.51
C ILE A 282 24.80 6.52 -10.31
N ASP A 283 24.24 7.08 -9.24
CA ASP A 283 24.91 7.25 -7.97
C ASP A 283 24.87 5.95 -7.17
N GLY A 284 26.05 5.39 -6.91
CA GLY A 284 26.20 4.14 -6.18
C GLY A 284 25.73 4.21 -4.72
N ARG A 285 25.60 5.41 -4.13
CA ARG A 285 25.06 5.59 -2.76
C ARG A 285 23.66 4.99 -2.60
N LEU A 286 22.88 4.93 -3.67
CA LEU A 286 21.56 4.29 -3.70
C LEU A 286 21.45 3.21 -4.78
N GLY A 287 22.25 3.27 -5.84
CA GLY A 287 22.22 2.29 -6.94
C GLY A 287 22.50 0.86 -6.48
N TRP A 288 23.39 0.65 -5.50
CA TRP A 288 23.60 -0.67 -4.90
C TRP A 288 22.35 -1.20 -4.19
N ALA A 289 21.68 -0.35 -3.42
CA ALA A 289 20.45 -0.72 -2.73
C ALA A 289 19.35 -1.07 -3.75
N ALA A 290 19.19 -0.29 -4.81
CA ALA A 290 18.22 -0.57 -5.87
C ALA A 290 18.47 -1.94 -6.54
N LEU A 291 19.73 -2.25 -6.85
CA LEU A 291 20.12 -3.54 -7.41
C LEU A 291 19.85 -4.70 -6.45
N ILE A 292 20.22 -4.55 -5.18
CA ILE A 292 19.99 -5.59 -4.16
C ILE A 292 18.50 -5.85 -3.98
N VAL A 293 17.67 -4.80 -3.88
CA VAL A 293 16.20 -4.96 -3.76
C VAL A 293 15.62 -5.65 -5.00
N LEU A 294 16.10 -5.34 -6.21
CA LEU A 294 15.68 -6.04 -7.43
C LEU A 294 16.05 -7.52 -7.39
N LEU A 295 17.30 -7.85 -7.07
CA LEU A 295 17.75 -9.25 -6.98
C LEU A 295 16.98 -10.02 -5.91
N LEU A 296 16.74 -9.38 -4.75
CA LEU A 296 15.91 -9.95 -3.70
C LEU A 296 14.47 -10.16 -4.17
N SER A 297 13.87 -9.26 -4.93
CA SER A 297 12.52 -9.50 -5.48
C SER A 297 12.46 -10.74 -6.38
N MET A 298 13.55 -11.09 -7.06
CA MET A 298 13.63 -12.29 -7.88
C MET A 298 13.85 -13.55 -7.03
N ALA A 299 14.69 -13.47 -6.00
CA ALA A 299 14.99 -14.60 -5.11
C ALA A 299 13.90 -14.86 -4.05
N MET A 300 13.17 -13.84 -3.63
CA MET A 300 12.23 -13.91 -2.50
C MET A 300 10.96 -14.70 -2.86
N PRO A 301 10.40 -15.51 -1.95
CA PRO A 301 9.10 -16.15 -2.15
C PRO A 301 7.98 -15.13 -2.39
N ARG A 302 6.94 -15.55 -3.11
CA ARG A 302 5.72 -14.78 -3.32
C ARG A 302 4.97 -14.55 -1.99
N ASN A 303 4.83 -15.63 -1.22
CA ASN A 303 4.15 -15.66 0.06
C ASN A 303 5.18 -15.78 1.19
N ILE A 304 5.16 -14.85 2.15
CA ILE A 304 6.02 -14.86 3.34
C ILE A 304 5.23 -14.28 4.52
N PHE A 305 5.41 -14.85 5.71
CA PHE A 305 4.69 -14.46 6.93
C PHE A 305 3.17 -14.45 6.73
N GLY A 306 2.68 -15.37 5.89
CA GLY A 306 1.26 -15.49 5.54
C GLY A 306 0.70 -14.43 4.59
N GLY A 307 1.46 -13.37 4.27
CA GLY A 307 1.08 -12.37 3.27
C GLY A 307 1.31 -12.84 1.82
N ASP A 308 0.64 -12.18 0.86
CA ASP A 308 0.88 -12.36 -0.58
C ASP A 308 1.65 -11.17 -1.19
N TYR A 309 2.21 -11.37 -2.39
CA TYR A 309 2.92 -10.33 -3.14
C TYR A 309 4.11 -9.71 -2.38
N ALA A 310 4.80 -10.52 -1.59
CA ALA A 310 5.94 -10.08 -0.79
C ALA A 310 7.14 -9.69 -1.68
N ASP A 311 7.28 -10.36 -2.82
CA ASP A 311 8.27 -10.06 -3.86
C ASP A 311 7.84 -8.93 -4.81
N TYR A 312 6.59 -8.95 -5.28
CA TYR A 312 6.07 -7.98 -6.24
C TYR A 312 6.15 -6.54 -5.74
N ARG A 313 5.89 -6.32 -4.45
CA ARG A 313 6.04 -5.00 -3.84
C ARG A 313 7.48 -4.47 -3.89
N LEU A 314 8.49 -5.36 -3.82
CA LEU A 314 9.90 -4.98 -3.91
C LEU A 314 10.31 -4.58 -5.33
N VAL A 315 9.67 -5.11 -6.37
CA VAL A 315 9.97 -4.71 -7.76
C VAL A 315 9.73 -3.21 -7.95
N THR A 316 8.59 -2.70 -7.46
CA THR A 316 8.26 -1.27 -7.59
C THR A 316 9.18 -0.42 -6.70
N THR A 317 9.51 -0.92 -5.50
CA THR A 317 10.51 -0.28 -4.63
C THR A 317 11.87 -0.19 -5.30
N ALA A 318 12.35 -1.26 -5.95
CA ALA A 318 13.61 -1.24 -6.69
C ALA A 318 13.57 -0.19 -7.80
N LEU A 319 12.47 -0.10 -8.56
CA LEU A 319 12.30 0.90 -9.61
C LEU A 319 12.33 2.33 -9.06
N LEU A 320 11.67 2.58 -7.93
CA LEU A 320 11.73 3.85 -7.19
C LEU A 320 13.16 4.21 -6.79
N LEU A 321 13.90 3.26 -6.19
CA LEU A 321 15.28 3.47 -5.77
C LEU A 321 16.23 3.68 -6.97
N PHE A 322 16.02 2.96 -8.07
CA PHE A 322 16.77 3.16 -9.31
C PHE A 322 16.54 4.57 -9.86
N CYS A 323 15.30 5.06 -9.86
CA CYS A 323 15.00 6.42 -10.29
C CYS A 323 15.71 7.44 -9.39
N LEU A 324 15.62 7.29 -8.06
CA LEU A 324 16.34 8.15 -7.10
C LEU A 324 17.87 8.11 -7.27
N ALA A 325 18.42 6.97 -7.70
CA ALA A 325 19.84 6.81 -7.95
C ALA A 325 20.33 7.59 -9.19
N ILE A 326 19.45 8.03 -10.08
CA ILE A 326 19.84 8.84 -11.26
C ILE A 326 20.42 10.20 -10.81
N ASP A 327 21.68 10.44 -11.17
CA ASP A 327 22.38 11.72 -11.07
C ASP A 327 22.66 12.33 -12.44
N TRP A 328 21.59 12.60 -13.16
CA TRP A 328 21.69 13.19 -14.49
C TRP A 328 21.19 14.63 -14.46
N PRO A 329 22.06 15.65 -14.64
CA PRO A 329 21.62 17.00 -14.92
C PRO A 329 20.98 17.04 -16.30
N VAL A 330 19.68 17.31 -16.33
CA VAL A 330 18.90 17.47 -17.55
C VAL A 330 18.41 18.92 -17.67
N PRO A 331 18.16 19.41 -18.89
CA PRO A 331 17.50 20.69 -19.10
C PRO A 331 16.08 20.70 -18.50
N ARG A 332 15.49 21.91 -18.35
CA ARG A 332 14.16 22.09 -17.73
C ARG A 332 13.06 21.25 -18.39
N TRP A 333 13.11 21.05 -19.71
CA TRP A 333 12.13 20.19 -20.40
C TRP A 333 12.22 18.73 -19.94
N GLY A 334 13.41 18.22 -19.60
CA GLY A 334 13.58 16.85 -19.09
C GLY A 334 12.94 16.68 -17.71
N LEU A 335 13.04 17.70 -16.85
CA LEU A 335 12.31 17.75 -15.58
C LEU A 335 10.80 17.81 -15.81
N ALA A 336 10.35 18.64 -16.76
CA ALA A 336 8.95 18.76 -17.12
C ALA A 336 8.37 17.44 -17.65
N LEU A 337 9.11 16.68 -18.48
CA LEU A 337 8.67 15.38 -18.96
C LEU A 337 8.56 14.35 -17.83
N ALA A 338 9.52 14.31 -16.90
CA ALA A 338 9.44 13.42 -15.74
C ALA A 338 8.23 13.76 -14.85
N ALA A 339 7.99 15.05 -14.62
CA ALA A 339 6.81 15.50 -13.89
C ALA A 339 5.51 15.22 -14.66
N ALA A 340 5.49 15.38 -15.99
CA ALA A 340 4.34 15.10 -16.84
C ALA A 340 3.95 13.61 -16.81
N LEU A 341 4.93 12.70 -16.77
CA LEU A 341 4.66 11.27 -16.60
C LEU A 341 3.93 11.01 -15.27
N PHE A 342 4.44 11.57 -14.16
CA PHE A 342 3.79 11.46 -12.86
C PHE A 342 2.38 12.07 -12.87
N LEU A 343 2.25 13.32 -13.31
CA LEU A 343 0.97 14.05 -13.35
C LEU A 343 -0.06 13.35 -14.25
N GLY A 344 0.36 12.81 -15.40
CA GLY A 344 -0.52 12.06 -16.29
C GLY A 344 -1.03 10.78 -15.63
N ARG A 345 -0.15 10.03 -14.95
CA ARG A 345 -0.56 8.83 -14.18
C ARG A 345 -1.49 9.18 -13.03
N ILE A 346 -1.19 10.26 -12.29
CA ILE A 346 -2.07 10.76 -11.22
C ILE A 346 -3.43 11.16 -11.79
N ALA A 347 -3.48 11.92 -12.88
CA ALA A 347 -4.74 12.32 -13.50
C ALA A 347 -5.60 11.10 -13.85
N VAL A 348 -5.01 10.08 -14.47
CA VAL A 348 -5.71 8.81 -14.76
C VAL A 348 -6.25 8.16 -13.48
N THR A 349 -5.41 7.97 -12.46
CA THR A 349 -5.83 7.37 -11.19
C THR A 349 -6.94 8.19 -10.52
N THR A 350 -6.81 9.51 -10.49
CA THR A 350 -7.79 10.45 -9.93
C THR A 350 -9.13 10.35 -10.64
N THR A 351 -9.16 10.35 -11.97
CA THR A 351 -10.40 10.21 -12.74
C THR A 351 -11.07 8.86 -12.51
N VAL A 352 -10.29 7.77 -12.51
CA VAL A 352 -10.84 6.42 -12.27
C VAL A 352 -11.40 6.31 -10.85
N TRP A 353 -10.66 6.80 -9.85
CA TRP A 353 -11.11 6.78 -8.46
C TRP A 353 -12.36 7.61 -8.24
N TYR A 354 -12.48 8.77 -8.89
CA TYR A 354 -13.71 9.56 -8.84
C TYR A 354 -14.92 8.74 -9.36
N GLN A 355 -14.79 8.11 -10.53
CA GLN A 355 -15.85 7.29 -11.13
C GLN A 355 -16.20 6.05 -10.29
N ASP A 356 -15.18 5.38 -9.76
CA ASP A 356 -15.36 4.23 -8.87
C ASP A 356 -16.01 4.65 -7.55
N GLY A 357 -15.63 5.80 -7.00
CA GLY A 357 -16.23 6.36 -5.79
C GLY A 357 -17.73 6.61 -5.94
N GLN A 358 -18.15 7.21 -7.06
CA GLN A 358 -19.58 7.38 -7.38
C GLN A 358 -20.31 6.05 -7.54
N THR A 359 -19.63 5.04 -8.08
CA THR A 359 -20.19 3.70 -8.27
C THR A 359 -20.32 2.97 -6.93
N SER A 360 -19.28 2.99 -6.10
CA SER A 360 -19.27 2.49 -4.73
C SER A 360 -20.41 3.12 -3.91
N GLN A 361 -20.54 4.44 -3.93
CA GLN A 361 -21.59 5.15 -3.19
C GLN A 361 -23.01 4.67 -3.58
N ARG A 362 -23.26 4.46 -4.87
CA ARG A 362 -24.54 3.89 -5.35
C ARG A 362 -24.73 2.46 -4.86
N MET A 363 -23.73 1.60 -5.02
CA MET A 363 -23.83 0.21 -4.54
C MET A 363 -24.14 0.14 -3.04
N LEU A 364 -23.50 1.00 -2.23
CA LEU A 364 -23.70 1.05 -0.77
C LEU A 364 -25.12 1.50 -0.36
N GLY A 365 -25.93 2.04 -1.27
CA GLY A 365 -27.36 2.25 -1.06
C GLY A 365 -28.10 0.96 -0.68
N ALA A 366 -27.57 -0.21 -1.06
CA ALA A 366 -28.04 -1.52 -0.63
C ALA A 366 -28.11 -1.67 0.90
N LEU A 367 -27.18 -1.03 1.64
CA LEU A 367 -27.11 -1.15 3.10
C LEU A 367 -28.30 -0.52 3.82
N ALA A 368 -29.13 0.28 3.15
CA ALA A 368 -30.41 0.74 3.69
C ALA A 368 -31.40 -0.43 3.96
N TYR A 369 -31.24 -1.53 3.24
CA TYR A 369 -32.10 -2.72 3.34
C TYR A 369 -31.50 -3.85 4.19
N VAL A 370 -30.29 -3.66 4.70
CA VAL A 370 -29.57 -4.64 5.53
C VAL A 370 -29.77 -4.25 7.00
N PRO A 371 -30.48 -5.06 7.81
CA PRO A 371 -30.58 -4.85 9.25
C PRO A 371 -29.23 -4.95 9.94
N GLU A 372 -29.13 -4.33 11.11
CA GLU A 372 -27.95 -4.50 11.96
C GLU A 372 -27.76 -5.96 12.36
N GLY A 373 -26.53 -6.45 12.34
CA GLY A 373 -26.20 -7.82 12.69
C GLY A 373 -26.56 -8.89 11.66
N ALA A 374 -27.10 -8.50 10.50
CA ALA A 374 -27.47 -9.47 9.46
C ALA A 374 -26.26 -10.25 8.91
N ARG A 375 -26.49 -11.46 8.37
CA ARG A 375 -25.47 -12.23 7.66
C ARG A 375 -25.54 -11.92 6.18
N VAL A 376 -24.49 -11.34 5.61
CA VAL A 376 -24.42 -10.89 4.22
C VAL A 376 -23.36 -11.69 3.48
N ALA A 377 -23.78 -12.53 2.54
CA ALA A 377 -22.89 -13.21 1.62
C ALA A 377 -22.60 -12.32 0.41
N THR A 378 -21.40 -11.76 0.34
CA THR A 378 -20.93 -10.98 -0.82
C THR A 378 -20.36 -11.91 -1.88
N ALA A 379 -20.82 -11.76 -3.12
CA ALA A 379 -20.32 -12.45 -4.30
C ALA A 379 -19.83 -11.44 -5.33
N VAL A 380 -18.54 -11.44 -5.64
CA VAL A 380 -17.93 -10.52 -6.60
C VAL A 380 -17.52 -11.28 -7.86
N ALA A 381 -18.08 -10.90 -9.00
CA ALA A 381 -17.70 -11.48 -10.29
C ALA A 381 -16.35 -10.92 -10.75
N ILE A 382 -15.34 -11.79 -10.87
CA ILE A 382 -13.98 -11.41 -11.22
C ILE A 382 -13.53 -12.14 -12.50
N PRO A 383 -13.18 -11.42 -13.58
CA PRO A 383 -12.59 -12.04 -14.75
C PRO A 383 -11.26 -12.74 -14.41
N ARG A 384 -11.05 -13.97 -14.88
CA ARG A 384 -9.78 -14.69 -14.70
C ARG A 384 -8.57 -13.97 -15.31
N ARG A 385 -8.80 -13.13 -16.33
CA ARG A 385 -7.79 -12.28 -16.95
C ARG A 385 -8.27 -10.84 -16.89
N GLN A 386 -7.58 -10.03 -16.10
CA GLN A 386 -7.81 -8.59 -16.03
C GLN A 386 -6.50 -7.85 -15.76
N TRP A 387 -6.34 -6.68 -16.39
CA TRP A 387 -5.24 -5.77 -16.10
C TRP A 387 -5.56 -4.86 -14.92
N ARG A 388 -6.74 -4.26 -14.90
CA ARG A 388 -7.18 -3.41 -13.78
C ARG A 388 -7.31 -4.25 -12.50
N PHE A 389 -7.00 -3.66 -11.34
CA PHE A 389 -7.38 -4.25 -10.05
C PHE A 389 -8.89 -4.16 -9.85
N GLY A 390 -9.49 -5.03 -9.03
CA GLY A 390 -10.93 -5.00 -8.76
C GLY A 390 -11.25 -4.07 -7.58
N PRO A 391 -11.64 -2.80 -7.80
CA PRO A 391 -11.87 -1.84 -6.71
C PRO A 391 -13.02 -2.24 -5.78
N PHE A 392 -13.89 -3.16 -6.22
CA PHE A 392 -15.08 -3.59 -5.49
C PHE A 392 -14.92 -4.99 -4.84
N GLU A 393 -13.74 -5.62 -4.91
CA GLU A 393 -13.55 -6.99 -4.41
C GLU A 393 -13.86 -7.15 -2.93
N HIS A 394 -13.62 -6.12 -2.13
CA HIS A 394 -13.89 -6.10 -0.70
C HIS A 394 -14.99 -5.11 -0.31
N LEU A 395 -15.71 -4.50 -1.28
CA LEU A 395 -16.71 -3.47 -0.97
C LEU A 395 -17.82 -3.98 -0.02
N GLY A 396 -18.08 -5.30 -0.02
CA GLY A 396 -18.99 -5.96 0.91
C GLY A 396 -18.68 -5.67 2.38
N SER A 397 -17.40 -5.51 2.75
CA SER A 397 -16.95 -5.20 4.11
C SER A 397 -17.57 -3.93 4.71
N TYR A 398 -18.11 -3.01 3.92
CA TYR A 398 -18.90 -1.88 4.43
C TYR A 398 -20.17 -2.33 5.19
N ALA A 399 -20.67 -3.54 4.96
CA ALA A 399 -21.75 -4.13 5.77
C ALA A 399 -21.31 -4.31 7.24
N VAL A 400 -20.05 -4.67 7.49
CA VAL A 400 -19.49 -4.68 8.86
C VAL A 400 -19.43 -3.26 9.40
N VAL A 401 -18.88 -2.34 8.60
CA VAL A 401 -18.64 -0.95 9.01
C VAL A 401 -19.94 -0.26 9.43
N ARG A 402 -21.03 -0.41 8.66
CA ARG A 402 -22.26 0.38 8.83
C ARG A 402 -23.44 -0.38 9.42
N ARG A 403 -23.39 -1.71 9.43
CA ARG A 403 -24.48 -2.58 9.92
C ARG A 403 -24.01 -3.67 10.87
N SER A 404 -22.74 -3.68 11.28
CA SER A 404 -22.19 -4.69 12.18
C SER A 404 -22.49 -6.13 11.73
N ALA A 405 -22.56 -6.30 10.40
CA ALA A 405 -22.97 -7.54 9.75
C ALA A 405 -21.88 -8.60 9.81
N LYS A 406 -22.29 -9.88 9.71
CA LYS A 406 -21.37 -10.97 9.35
C LYS A 406 -21.13 -10.93 7.85
N GLU A 407 -19.88 -10.80 7.40
CA GLU A 407 -19.54 -10.65 5.99
C GLU A 407 -18.28 -11.45 5.62
N ASN A 408 -18.24 -12.04 4.41
CA ASN A 408 -17.28 -13.07 3.98
C ASN A 408 -16.10 -12.58 3.13
N SER A 409 -15.87 -11.27 3.03
CA SER A 409 -14.72 -10.66 2.32
C SER A 409 -13.71 -10.00 3.26
N ASN A 410 -13.96 -10.01 4.57
CA ASN A 410 -13.06 -9.42 5.56
C ASN A 410 -11.75 -10.20 5.70
N PHE A 411 -10.67 -9.47 5.97
CA PHE A 411 -9.35 -9.99 6.25
C PHE A 411 -9.24 -10.61 7.63
N ALA A 412 -9.82 -11.81 7.75
CA ALA A 412 -9.80 -12.64 8.93
C ALA A 412 -9.03 -13.95 8.69
N LEU A 413 -7.94 -13.86 7.91
CA LEU A 413 -7.10 -15.02 7.59
C LEU A 413 -6.27 -15.43 8.82
N PRO A 414 -6.37 -16.71 9.26
CA PRO A 414 -5.57 -17.23 10.37
C PRO A 414 -4.08 -17.02 10.12
N ASP A 415 -3.35 -16.69 11.18
CA ASP A 415 -1.89 -16.49 11.18
C ASP A 415 -1.39 -15.31 10.31
N VAL A 416 -2.28 -14.45 9.81
CA VAL A 416 -1.94 -13.25 9.00
C VAL A 416 -2.51 -11.99 9.64
N HIS A 417 -3.77 -12.06 10.06
CA HIS A 417 -4.50 -10.93 10.63
C HIS A 417 -4.76 -11.15 12.11
N MET A 418 -4.78 -10.05 12.87
CA MET A 418 -5.23 -10.02 14.27
C MET A 418 -6.74 -10.24 14.41
N LEU A 419 -7.47 -10.04 13.32
CA LEU A 419 -8.88 -10.33 13.18
C LEU A 419 -9.08 -11.82 12.83
N SER A 420 -10.04 -12.45 13.50
CA SER A 420 -10.51 -13.80 13.19
C SER A 420 -12.05 -13.85 13.18
N MET A 421 -12.61 -14.75 12.38
CA MET A 421 -14.05 -15.04 12.41
C MET A 421 -14.32 -16.19 13.37
N ARG A 422 -15.33 -16.05 14.23
CA ARG A 422 -15.71 -17.10 15.19
C ARG A 422 -16.32 -18.34 14.52
N ASP A 423 -16.94 -18.16 13.35
CA ASP A 423 -17.54 -19.24 12.58
C ASP A 423 -17.26 -19.08 11.08
N THR A 424 -16.40 -19.94 10.56
CA THR A 424 -16.00 -20.02 9.14
C THR A 424 -16.66 -21.19 8.39
N ARG A 425 -17.64 -21.88 9.00
CA ARG A 425 -18.39 -22.95 8.32
C ARG A 425 -18.96 -22.44 7.00
N PHE A 426 -19.15 -23.37 6.05
CA PHE A 426 -19.62 -23.08 4.69
C PHE A 426 -18.73 -22.16 3.88
N TRP A 427 -17.44 -22.06 4.26
CA TRP A 427 -16.46 -21.25 3.57
C TRP A 427 -16.88 -19.77 3.58
N PHE A 428 -17.40 -19.30 4.71
CA PHE A 428 -17.83 -17.92 4.91
C PHE A 428 -16.64 -17.07 5.41
N ALA A 429 -15.61 -16.93 4.58
CA ALA A 429 -14.41 -16.12 4.86
C ALA A 429 -13.69 -15.77 3.54
N ASP A 430 -12.82 -14.76 3.56
CA ASP A 430 -11.95 -14.45 2.41
C ASP A 430 -11.11 -15.69 2.01
N PRO A 431 -10.91 -15.98 0.71
CA PRO A 431 -11.32 -15.22 -0.48
C PRO A 431 -12.61 -15.73 -1.14
N MET A 432 -13.56 -16.28 -0.38
CA MET A 432 -14.73 -16.97 -0.93
C MET A 432 -15.77 -16.03 -1.56
N GLN A 433 -15.64 -14.72 -1.38
CA GLN A 433 -16.39 -13.72 -2.13
C GLN A 433 -16.06 -13.74 -3.64
N ARG A 434 -14.88 -14.22 -4.03
CA ARG A 434 -14.40 -14.17 -5.42
C ARG A 434 -15.07 -15.24 -6.30
N VAL A 435 -15.94 -14.81 -7.22
CA VAL A 435 -16.54 -15.67 -8.25
C VAL A 435 -15.78 -15.48 -9.57
N MET A 436 -14.74 -16.29 -9.75
CA MET A 436 -13.87 -16.22 -10.93
C MET A 436 -14.55 -16.80 -12.18
N TYR A 437 -14.56 -16.06 -13.29
CA TYR A 437 -15.17 -16.51 -14.55
C TYR A 437 -14.28 -16.26 -15.78
N SER A 438 -14.45 -17.11 -16.79
CA SER A 438 -13.89 -16.94 -18.15
C SER A 438 -14.91 -16.25 -19.08
N PRO A 439 -14.49 -15.62 -20.18
CA PRO A 439 -15.41 -15.12 -21.21
C PRO A 439 -16.40 -16.21 -21.64
N GLY A 440 -17.70 -15.88 -21.68
CA GLY A 440 -18.79 -16.81 -22.01
C GLY A 440 -19.22 -17.76 -20.88
N GLN A 441 -18.47 -17.85 -19.78
CA GLN A 441 -18.85 -18.66 -18.63
C GLN A 441 -20.01 -18.01 -17.86
N LYS A 442 -21.11 -18.75 -17.71
CA LYS A 442 -22.30 -18.32 -16.97
C LYS A 442 -22.05 -18.42 -15.46
N ILE A 443 -22.47 -17.40 -14.72
CA ILE A 443 -22.40 -17.36 -13.25
C ILE A 443 -23.73 -17.85 -12.66
N ASP A 444 -23.71 -18.97 -11.94
CA ASP A 444 -24.90 -19.52 -11.26
C ASP A 444 -24.75 -19.36 -9.73
N LEU A 445 -25.50 -18.43 -9.15
CA LEU A 445 -25.40 -18.10 -7.72
C LEU A 445 -26.11 -19.11 -6.81
N ARG A 446 -26.88 -20.06 -7.34
CA ARG A 446 -27.39 -21.20 -6.54
C ARG A 446 -26.25 -22.07 -5.99
N LYS A 447 -25.11 -22.07 -6.68
CA LYS A 447 -23.90 -22.81 -6.30
C LYS A 447 -22.99 -22.03 -5.35
N PHE A 448 -23.33 -20.77 -5.05
CA PHE A 448 -22.53 -19.92 -4.19
C PHE A 448 -22.68 -20.33 -2.72
N ARG A 449 -21.72 -21.10 -2.21
CA ARG A 449 -21.78 -21.72 -0.87
C ARG A 449 -22.05 -20.73 0.27
N PRO A 450 -21.42 -19.54 0.34
CA PRO A 450 -21.68 -18.58 1.41
C PRO A 450 -23.14 -18.15 1.52
N ALA A 451 -23.91 -18.16 0.43
CA ALA A 451 -25.32 -17.79 0.46
C ALA A 451 -26.19 -18.78 1.25
N ARG A 452 -25.77 -20.04 1.43
CA ARG A 452 -26.60 -21.06 2.11
C ARG A 452 -26.91 -20.75 3.56
N HIS A 453 -26.12 -19.89 4.21
CA HIS A 453 -26.28 -19.51 5.62
C HIS A 453 -26.28 -17.99 5.84
N ALA A 454 -26.55 -17.23 4.77
CA ALA A 454 -26.71 -15.79 4.83
C ALA A 454 -28.19 -15.41 4.82
N ASP A 455 -28.51 -14.25 5.37
CA ASP A 455 -29.84 -13.65 5.26
C ASP A 455 -29.96 -12.87 3.94
N TYR A 456 -28.83 -12.36 3.45
CA TYR A 456 -28.72 -11.59 2.21
C TYR A 456 -27.59 -12.09 1.33
N LEU A 457 -27.80 -12.04 0.02
CA LEU A 457 -26.78 -12.20 -1.01
C LEU A 457 -26.55 -10.86 -1.68
N TRP A 458 -25.33 -10.34 -1.58
CA TRP A 458 -24.93 -9.11 -2.26
C TRP A 458 -24.00 -9.43 -3.41
N PHE A 459 -24.52 -9.34 -4.64
CA PHE A 459 -23.74 -9.56 -5.84
C PHE A 459 -23.15 -8.25 -6.35
N MET A 460 -21.87 -8.29 -6.77
CA MET A 460 -21.14 -7.18 -7.37
C MET A 460 -20.49 -7.65 -8.67
N GLY A 461 -20.82 -6.98 -9.77
CA GLY A 461 -20.32 -7.35 -11.09
C GLY A 461 -21.22 -6.85 -12.21
N THR A 462 -20.64 -6.69 -13.40
CA THR A 462 -21.36 -6.29 -14.62
C THR A 462 -21.96 -7.48 -15.37
N VAL A 463 -21.47 -8.69 -15.12
CA VAL A 463 -22.02 -9.92 -15.70
C VAL A 463 -23.23 -10.37 -14.92
N ARG A 464 -24.38 -10.47 -15.59
CA ARG A 464 -25.62 -10.92 -14.97
C ARG A 464 -25.55 -12.41 -14.67
N PRO A 465 -25.78 -12.84 -13.41
CA PRO A 465 -25.94 -14.24 -13.07
C PRO A 465 -27.13 -14.86 -13.81
N VAL A 466 -27.02 -16.15 -14.15
CA VAL A 466 -28.09 -16.89 -14.86
C VAL A 466 -29.14 -17.47 -13.92
N ALA A 467 -28.83 -17.56 -12.63
CA ALA A 467 -29.77 -18.00 -11.61
C ALA A 467 -29.37 -17.45 -10.24
N LEU A 468 -30.38 -17.23 -9.39
CA LEU A 468 -30.25 -16.87 -7.98
C LEU A 468 -30.68 -18.06 -7.12
N PRO A 469 -30.25 -18.13 -5.83
CA PRO A 469 -30.80 -19.09 -4.88
C PRO A 469 -32.33 -19.08 -4.88
N ASP A 470 -32.94 -20.24 -4.73
CA ASP A 470 -34.39 -20.39 -4.83
C ASP A 470 -35.11 -19.54 -3.77
N GLY A 471 -36.15 -18.83 -4.21
CA GLY A 471 -36.90 -17.89 -3.35
C GLY A 471 -36.17 -16.57 -3.03
N ALA A 472 -34.96 -16.34 -3.55
CA ALA A 472 -34.27 -15.06 -3.36
C ALA A 472 -35.04 -13.90 -4.02
N ARG A 473 -35.26 -12.81 -3.28
CA ARG A 473 -35.93 -11.60 -3.76
C ARG A 473 -34.96 -10.43 -3.81
N ILE A 474 -34.78 -9.85 -4.98
CA ILE A 474 -33.97 -8.63 -5.14
C ILE A 474 -34.69 -7.46 -4.45
N LEU A 475 -33.99 -6.78 -3.54
CA LEU A 475 -34.48 -5.61 -2.80
C LEU A 475 -33.90 -4.30 -3.34
N TYR A 476 -32.67 -4.36 -3.85
CA TYR A 476 -31.96 -3.20 -4.36
C TYR A 476 -31.08 -3.61 -5.54
N SER A 477 -31.00 -2.76 -6.57
CA SER A 477 -30.17 -3.02 -7.74
C SER A 477 -29.57 -1.74 -8.28
N THR A 478 -28.35 -1.85 -8.78
CA THR A 478 -27.64 -0.85 -9.58
C THR A 478 -27.17 -1.51 -10.88
N PRO A 479 -26.60 -0.76 -11.84
CA PRO A 479 -25.98 -1.37 -13.03
C PRO A 479 -24.83 -2.33 -12.72
N ASN A 480 -24.22 -2.23 -11.53
CA ASN A 480 -23.01 -2.96 -11.16
C ASN A 480 -23.19 -3.89 -9.94
N SER A 481 -24.37 -3.93 -9.32
CA SER A 481 -24.62 -4.74 -8.12
C SER A 481 -26.10 -5.00 -7.91
N PHE A 482 -26.43 -6.03 -7.14
CA PHE A 482 -27.77 -6.16 -6.53
C PHE A 482 -27.69 -6.82 -5.15
N LEU A 483 -28.62 -6.44 -4.28
CA LEU A 483 -28.83 -7.09 -2.99
C LEU A 483 -30.12 -7.89 -3.06
N ALA A 484 -30.04 -9.18 -2.75
CA ALA A 484 -31.18 -10.06 -2.65
C ALA A 484 -31.35 -10.57 -1.21
N ARG A 485 -32.58 -10.52 -0.71
CA ARG A 485 -32.96 -11.24 0.50
C ARG A 485 -33.13 -12.71 0.15
N LEU A 486 -32.47 -13.58 0.90
CA LEU A 486 -32.56 -15.01 0.70
C LEU A 486 -33.80 -15.54 1.43
N ALA A 487 -34.43 -16.56 0.87
CA ALA A 487 -35.61 -17.20 1.46
C ALA A 487 -35.28 -18.07 2.69
N ASN A 488 -34.04 -18.03 3.19
CA ASN A 488 -33.49 -19.07 4.07
C ASN A 488 -34.45 -19.40 5.22
N ARG A 489 -34.88 -20.67 5.20
CA ARG A 489 -35.52 -21.37 6.31
C ARG A 489 -34.54 -21.29 7.47
N GLY A 490 -34.86 -20.53 8.50
CA GLY A 490 -34.15 -20.65 9.77
C GLY A 490 -34.27 -22.08 10.25
N GLU A 491 -33.15 -22.70 10.59
CA GLU A 491 -32.99 -23.86 11.49
C GLU A 491 -31.45 -24.00 11.61
N GLU A 492 -30.81 -23.77 12.77
CA GLU A 492 -30.87 -24.66 13.93
C GLU A 492 -30.96 -26.12 13.52
N ARG A 493 -29.86 -26.65 12.95
CA ARG A 493 -29.43 -28.04 13.10
C ARG A 493 -27.92 -28.12 13.19
#